data_AF-A0A396LWT4-F1
#
_entry.id   AF-A0A396LWT4-F1
#
_cell.length_a   1.000
_cell.length_b   1.000
_cell.length_c   1.000
_cell.angle_alpha   90.00
_cell.angle_beta   90.00
_cell.angle_gamma   90.00
#
_symmetry.space_group_name_H-M   'P 1'
#
loop_
_entity.id
_entity.type
_entity.pdbx_description
1 polymer ?
#
loop_
_entity_poly.entity_id
_entity_poly.type
_entity_poly.pdbx_seq_one_letter_code
_entity_poly.pdbx_strand_id
1 'polypeptide(L)' 'MPCKLETMIYDCGDGTYSVFTLNPVLQKQLDALATQHPEVCQRKARGEAGGVTYQVRGAALAIQPVRGTDLLW' A
#
# COMPACT_ATOMS: atom_id res chain seq x y z
N MET A 1 11.83 -4.09 21.46
CA MET A 1 10.60 -3.39 21.05
C MET A 1 9.74 -4.38 20.27
N PRO A 2 8.43 -4.48 20.53
CA PRO A 2 7.58 -5.40 19.78
C PRO A 2 7.50 -4.97 18.31
N CYS A 3 7.57 -5.93 17.39
CA CYS A 3 7.30 -5.69 15.97
C CYS A 3 5.80 -5.39 15.80
N LYS A 4 5.47 -4.28 15.14
CA LYS A 4 4.09 -3.93 14.78
C LYS A 4 3.90 -4.18 13.29
N LEU A 5 2.81 -4.83 12.93
CA LEU A 5 2.39 -4.94 11.55
C LEU A 5 1.91 -3.58 11.05
N GLU A 6 2.51 -3.08 9.97
CA GLU A 6 2.01 -1.90 9.27
C GLU A 6 1.44 -2.22 7.89
N THR A 7 2.04 -3.15 7.15
CA THR A 7 1.63 -3.46 5.77
C THR A 7 1.70 -4.96 5.50
N MET A 8 0.68 -5.49 4.81
CA MET A 8 0.62 -6.86 4.30
C MET A 8 0.43 -6.83 2.79
N ILE A 9 1.09 -7.75 2.08
CA ILE A 9 0.95 -7.93 0.64
C ILE A 9 0.65 -9.40 0.36
N TYR A 10 -0.42 -9.65 -0.39
CA TYR A 10 -0.81 -10.98 -0.85
C TYR A 10 -0.77 -11.02 -2.37
N ASP A 11 -0.17 -12.07 -2.94
CA ASP A 11 -0.30 -12.39 -4.36
C ASP A 11 -1.66 -13.06 -4.59
N CYS A 12 -2.43 -12.53 -5.54
CA CYS A 12 -3.74 -13.10 -5.91
C CYS A 12 -3.62 -14.18 -6.98
N GLY A 13 -2.45 -14.38 -7.59
CA GLY A 13 -2.21 -15.41 -8.63
C GLY A 13 -2.71 -15.04 -10.02
N ASP A 14 -3.33 -13.87 -10.19
CA ASP A 14 -3.85 -13.32 -11.46
C ASP A 14 -3.01 -12.13 -11.98
N GLY A 15 -1.80 -11.95 -11.42
CA GLY A 15 -0.95 -10.81 -11.70
C GLY A 15 -1.35 -9.53 -10.94
N THR A 16 -2.24 -9.65 -9.96
CA THR A 16 -2.57 -8.60 -8.99
C THR A 16 -2.14 -8.97 -7.58
N TYR A 17 -1.98 -7.93 -6.76
CA TYR A 17 -1.61 -8.02 -5.36
C TYR A 17 -2.64 -7.29 -4.50
N SER A 18 -3.03 -7.89 -3.39
CA SER A 18 -3.81 -7.23 -2.35
C SER A 18 -2.85 -6.61 -1.33
N VAL A 19 -2.88 -5.30 -1.19
CA VAL A 19 -2.03 -4.53 -0.29
C VAL A 19 -2.90 -3.92 0.81
N PHE A 20 -2.76 -4.44 2.02
CA PHE A 20 -3.36 -3.84 3.22
C PHE A 20 -2.32 -2.99 3.93
N THR A 21 -2.65 -1.74 4.28
CA THR A 21 -1.72 -0.90 5.05
C THR A 21 -2.39 -0.02 6.10
N LEU A 22 -1.73 0.09 7.25
CA LEU A 22 -2.00 1.03 8.34
C LEU A 22 -1.07 2.26 8.30
N ASN A 23 -0.12 2.31 7.37
CA ASN A 23 0.84 3.40 7.27
C ASN A 23 0.20 4.59 6.49
N PRO A 24 0.00 5.76 7.12
CA PRO A 24 -0.73 6.86 6.51
C PRO A 24 0.01 7.49 5.32
N VAL A 25 1.35 7.46 5.31
CA VAL A 25 2.15 7.97 4.18
C VAL A 25 1.96 7.09 2.96
N LEU A 26 2.02 5.76 3.16
CA LEU A 26 1.78 4.81 2.08
C LEU A 26 0.32 4.85 1.60
N GLN A 27 -0.67 5.01 2.49
CA GLN A 27 -2.07 5.21 2.09
C GLN A 27 -2.23 6.42 1.17
N LYS A 28 -1.60 7.55 1.50
CA LYS A 28 -1.63 8.76 0.65
C LYS A 28 -1.01 8.53 -0.73
N GLN A 29 0.10 7.81 -0.80
CA GLN A 29 0.75 7.47 -2.07
C GLN A 29 -0.12 6.53 -2.93
N LEU A 30 -0.72 5.50 -2.32
CA LEU A 30 -1.61 4.57 -3.00
C LEU A 30 -2.93 5.21 -3.43
N ASP A 31 -3.48 6.14 -2.65
CA ASP A 31 -4.67 6.92 -3.03
C ASP A 31 -4.38 7.81 -4.24
N ALA A 32 -3.21 8.45 -4.29
CA ALA A 32 -2.78 9.23 -5.45
C ALA A 32 -2.62 8.33 -6.70
N LEU A 33 -1.98 7.17 -6.54
CA LEU A 33 -1.83 6.19 -7.62
C LEU A 33 -3.18 5.67 -8.11
N ALA A 34 -4.11 5.36 -7.21
CA ALA A 34 -5.45 4.87 -7.57
C ALA A 34 -6.29 5.92 -8.29
N THR A 35 -6.06 7.21 -7.99
CA THR A 35 -6.74 8.32 -8.67
C THR A 35 -6.16 8.56 -10.06
N GLN A 36 -4.83 8.49 -10.21
CA GLN A 36 -4.13 8.77 -11.47
C GLN A 36 -4.15 7.59 -12.44
N HIS A 37 -4.11 6.36 -11.92
CA HIS A 37 -3.93 5.12 -12.66
C HIS A 37 -4.86 4.00 -12.14
N PRO A 38 -6.19 4.11 -12.33
CA PRO A 38 -7.17 3.13 -11.85
C PRO A 38 -7.01 1.72 -12.47
N GLU A 39 -6.34 1.62 -13.62
CA GLU A 39 -5.95 0.36 -14.25
C GLU A 39 -4.78 -0.36 -13.55
N VAL A 40 -4.00 0.38 -12.74
CA VAL A 40 -2.85 -0.11 -11.97
C VAL A 40 -3.19 -0.29 -10.50
N CYS A 41 -3.89 0.66 -9.88
CA CYS A 41 -4.21 0.62 -8.45
C CYS A 41 -5.68 0.95 -8.21
N GLN A 42 -6.34 0.19 -7.35
CA GLN A 42 -7.72 0.43 -6.97
C GLN A 42 -7.89 0.29 -5.47
N ARG A 43 -8.47 1.31 -4.83
CA ARG A 43 -8.89 1.22 -3.43
C ARG A 43 -10.14 0.35 -3.33
N LYS A 44 -10.06 -0.76 -2.59
CA LYS A 44 -11.14 -1.74 -2.49
C LYS A 44 -11.98 -1.58 -1.24
N ALA A 45 -11.34 -1.40 -0.10
CA ALA A 45 -12.03 -1.33 1.18
C ALA A 45 -11.24 -0.51 2.20
N ARG A 46 -11.97 0.04 3.17
CA ARG A 46 -11.41 0.56 4.42
C ARG A 46 -11.72 -0.45 5.51
N GLY A 47 -10.69 -1.05 6.08
CA GLY A 47 -10.79 -1.99 7.18
C GLY A 47 -11.02 -1.29 8.52
N GLU A 48 -11.25 -2.10 9.54
CA GLU A 48 -11.31 -1.64 10.92
C GLU A 48 -9.94 -1.08 11.37
N ALA A 49 -9.94 -0.25 12.42
CA ALA A 49 -8.76 0.47 12.92
C ALA A 49 -8.03 1.37 11.90
N GLY A 50 -8.69 1.75 10.79
CA GLY A 50 -8.16 2.73 9.84
C GLY A 50 -7.23 2.15 8.77
N GLY A 51 -7.13 0.82 8.67
CA GLY A 51 -6.42 0.17 7.58
C GLY A 51 -7.15 0.33 6.24
N VAL A 52 -6.41 0.32 5.14
CA VAL A 52 -6.98 0.41 3.79
C VAL A 52 -6.41 -0.69 2.93
N THR A 53 -7.28 -1.33 2.13
CA THR A 53 -6.91 -2.36 1.17
C THR A 53 -6.95 -1.81 -0.24
N TYR A 54 -5.86 -2.01 -0.96
CA TYR A 54 -5.68 -1.68 -2.36
C TYR A 54 -5.47 -2.98 -3.16
N GLN A 55 -6.01 -3.03 -4.37
CA GLN A 55 -5.60 -4.02 -5.36
C GLN A 55 -4.64 -3.34 -6.33
N VAL A 56 -3.48 -3.93 -6.55
CA VAL A 56 -2.43 -3.39 -7.40
C VAL A 56 -2.06 -4.41 -8.47
N ARG A 57 -2.09 -4.02 -9.73
CA ARG A 57 -1.67 -4.87 -10.87
C ARG A 57 -0.17 -4.71 -11.10
N GLY A 58 0.48 -5.80 -11.53
CA GLY A 58 1.90 -5.98 -11.88
C GLY A 58 2.86 -4.77 -12.04
N ALA A 59 4.14 -5.00 -11.76
CA ALA A 59 5.31 -4.10 -11.95
C ALA A 59 5.31 -2.71 -11.25
N ALA A 60 4.22 -2.28 -10.60
CA ALA A 60 4.11 -0.89 -10.12
C ALA A 60 4.41 -0.62 -8.64
N LEU A 61 4.69 -1.63 -7.80
CA LEU A 61 4.83 -1.39 -6.36
C LEU A 61 6.09 -2.02 -5.75
N ALA A 62 7.14 -1.22 -5.62
CA ALA A 62 8.26 -1.50 -4.73
C ALA A 62 8.03 -0.78 -3.40
N ILE A 63 7.85 -1.54 -2.32
CA ILE A 63 7.81 -0.98 -0.96
C ILE A 63 9.19 -1.18 -0.34
N GLN A 64 9.90 -0.10 -0.10
CA GLN A 64 11.21 -0.14 0.54
C GLN A 64 11.09 0.43 1.97
N PRO A 65 11.65 -0.25 2.98
CA PRO A 65 11.78 0.34 4.30
C PRO A 65 12.76 1.53 4.21
N VAL A 66 12.24 2.74 4.34
CA VAL A 66 13.03 3.97 4.42
C VAL A 66 13.54 4.14 5.85
N ARG A 67 14.81 4.52 6.01
CA ARG A 67 15.34 4.87 7.34
C ARG A 67 14.89 6.30 7.64
N GLY A 68 14.63 6.61 8.91
CA GLY A 68 14.06 7.90 9.33
C GLY A 68 14.85 9.17 8.94
N THR A 69 16.08 9.03 8.42
CA THR A 69 16.89 10.12 7.87
C THR A 69 16.44 10.58 6.48
N ASP A 70 15.63 9.77 5.79
CA ASP A 70 15.24 10.01 4.39
C ASP A 70 13.94 10.82 4.26
N LEU A 71 13.31 11.20 5.39
CA LEU A 71 12.05 11.93 5.48
C LEU A 71 12.23 13.46 5.66
N LEU A 72 13.43 14.00 5.44
CA LEU A 72 13.73 15.44 5.55
C LEU A 72 13.60 16.20 4.21
N TRP A 73 12.67 15.79 3.33
CA TRP A 73 12.33 16.53 2.11
C TRP A 73 10.82 16.64 1.93
#